data_AF-A0A9W6SVP2-F1
#
_entry.id   AF-A0A9W6SVP2-F1
#
_cell.length_a   1.000
_cell.length_b   1.000
_cell.length_c   1.000
_cell.angle_alpha   90.00
_cell.angle_beta   90.00
_cell.angle_gamma   90.00
#
_symmetry.space_group_name_H-M   'P 1'
#
loop_
_entity.id
_entity.type
_entity.pdbx_description
1 polymer ?
#
loop_
_entity_poly.entity_id
_entity_poly.type
_entity_poly.pdbx_seq_one_letter_code
_entity_poly.pdbx_strand_id
1 'polypeptide(L)'
;MVLPKKLSFFENLLNDSDSAPREISKDGKPSKPRAGLRVKEEDQVIEVFEYWYGIKDMLKKKGCKVIVAKVPPFATIETRAQELNKFITQNLYKIKPNETDSQIDTTTAKPIKINLIAHSMGGLDCRFLISKLEKHGYEVASLTTISSPHRGTYAADFALKFFPQLLLSRYFPSVKQLTMSECNRMNIELPNDPNVKLFGKCGSFGFN
;
A
#
# COMPACT_ATOMS: atom_id res chain seq x y z
N MET A 1 9.28 -0.99 -1.14
CA MET A 1 8.64 0.15 -0.44
C MET A 1 7.14 -0.11 -0.35
N VAL A 2 6.52 0.06 0.82
CA VAL A 2 5.10 -0.29 1.07
C VAL A 2 4.27 0.97 1.29
N LEU A 3 3.13 1.07 0.59
CA LEU A 3 2.20 2.20 0.69
C LEU A 3 0.73 1.76 0.49
N PRO A 4 -0.23 2.54 0.99
CA PRO A 4 -1.64 2.36 0.63
C PRO A 4 -1.92 2.60 -0.86
N LYS A 5 -2.87 1.84 -1.44
CA LYS A 5 -3.51 2.14 -2.74
C LYS A 5 -4.31 3.44 -2.63
N LYS A 6 -4.34 4.24 -3.71
CA LYS A 6 -5.11 5.49 -3.79
C LYS A 6 -6.60 5.22 -3.52
N LEU A 7 -7.25 6.14 -2.79
CA LEU A 7 -8.69 6.11 -2.58
C LEU A 7 -9.40 6.63 -3.83
N SER A 8 -10.07 5.74 -4.58
CA SER A 8 -11.05 6.13 -5.60
C SER A 8 -12.43 6.48 -4.99
N PHE A 9 -12.66 6.14 -3.72
CA PHE A 9 -13.95 6.29 -3.06
C PHE A 9 -14.37 7.75 -2.82
N PHE A 10 -13.43 8.64 -2.47
CA PHE A 10 -13.73 10.07 -2.27
C PHE A 10 -13.84 10.85 -3.59
N GLU A 11 -13.14 10.42 -4.64
CA GLU A 11 -13.25 11.04 -5.97
C GLU A 11 -14.66 10.84 -6.57
N ASN A 12 -15.30 9.69 -6.33
CA ASN A 12 -16.67 9.46 -6.77
C ASN A 12 -17.71 10.22 -5.93
N LEU A 13 -17.47 10.40 -4.63
CA LEU A 13 -18.40 11.10 -3.73
C LEU A 13 -18.46 12.61 -4.00
N LEU A 14 -17.38 13.20 -4.51
CA LEU A 14 -17.31 14.63 -4.88
C LEU A 14 -17.85 14.91 -6.29
N ASN A 15 -17.90 13.90 -7.17
CA ASN A 15 -18.43 14.05 -8.53
C ASN A 15 -19.96 13.90 -8.61
N ASP A 16 -20.60 13.31 -7.60
CA ASP A 16 -22.06 13.15 -7.55
C ASP A 16 -22.83 14.41 -7.11
N SER A 17 -22.14 15.47 -6.62
CA SER A 17 -22.80 16.69 -6.16
C SER A 17 -23.13 17.72 -7.25
N ASP A 18 -22.70 17.53 -8.50
CA ASP A 18 -22.85 18.50 -9.61
C ASP A 18 -23.76 18.00 -10.75
N SER A 19 -24.87 17.32 -10.43
CA SER A 19 -25.91 17.02 -11.43
C SER A 19 -27.06 18.01 -11.38
N ALA A 20 -26.86 19.19 -11.98
CA ALA A 20 -27.97 20.04 -12.41
C ALA A 20 -28.79 19.32 -13.51
N PRO A 21 -30.13 19.44 -13.55
CA PRO A 21 -30.95 18.69 -14.48
C PRO A 21 -30.78 19.16 -15.93
N ARG A 22 -30.59 18.21 -16.85
CA ARG A 22 -30.52 18.45 -18.30
C ARG A 22 -31.90 18.80 -18.87
N GLU A 23 -31.99 19.93 -19.57
CA GLU A 23 -33.15 20.30 -20.38
C GLU A 23 -33.38 19.30 -21.52
N ILE A 24 -34.65 18.98 -21.78
CA ILE A 24 -35.11 18.10 -22.85
C ILE A 24 -35.43 18.98 -24.07
N SER A 25 -34.65 18.89 -25.15
CA SER A 25 -35.05 19.52 -26.42
C SER A 25 -36.00 18.61 -27.20
N LYS A 26 -37.16 19.18 -27.57
CA LYS A 26 -38.10 18.61 -28.53
C LYS A 26 -37.46 18.62 -29.93
N ASP A 27 -37.59 17.50 -30.65
CA ASP A 27 -37.42 17.32 -32.10
C ASP A 27 -36.40 16.22 -32.47
N GLY A 28 -36.94 15.01 -32.64
CA GLY A 28 -36.19 13.83 -33.02
C GLY A 28 -35.77 13.87 -34.49
N LYS A 29 -34.45 13.99 -34.73
CA LYS A 29 -33.74 13.40 -35.89
C LYS A 29 -32.22 13.43 -35.65
N PRO A 30 -31.48 12.34 -35.93
CA PRO A 30 -30.03 12.32 -35.75
C PRO A 30 -29.30 12.93 -36.96
N SER A 31 -28.42 13.90 -36.72
CA SER A 31 -27.49 14.44 -37.73
C SER A 31 -26.19 13.63 -37.78
N LYS A 32 -25.73 13.27 -38.99
CA LYS A 32 -24.48 12.51 -39.24
C LYS A 32 -23.24 13.25 -38.70
N PRO A 33 -22.24 12.55 -38.13
CA PRO A 33 -21.02 13.19 -37.68
C PRO A 33 -20.09 13.51 -38.87
N ARG A 34 -19.59 14.74 -38.89
CA ARG A 34 -18.55 15.25 -39.80
C ARG A 34 -17.19 14.72 -39.33
N ALA A 35 -16.34 14.30 -40.27
CA ALA A 35 -15.00 13.79 -39.98
C ALA A 35 -14.15 14.86 -39.27
N GLY A 36 -13.91 14.66 -37.97
CA GLY A 36 -13.05 15.46 -37.12
C GLY A 36 -11.72 14.74 -36.87
N LEU A 37 -10.64 15.49 -37.09
CA LEU A 37 -9.25 15.15 -36.84
C LEU A 37 -9.07 14.41 -35.50
N ARG A 38 -8.52 13.19 -35.53
CA ARG A 38 -8.21 12.40 -34.33
C ARG A 38 -7.04 13.05 -33.58
N VAL A 39 -7.35 14.00 -32.72
CA VAL A 39 -6.45 14.43 -31.65
C VAL A 39 -6.26 13.21 -30.76
N LYS A 40 -5.01 12.75 -30.63
CA LYS A 40 -4.66 11.76 -29.63
C LYS A 40 -4.87 12.42 -28.27
N GLU A 41 -5.89 11.99 -27.54
CA GLU A 41 -5.96 12.18 -26.10
C GLU A 41 -4.76 11.43 -25.51
N GLU A 42 -3.62 12.10 -25.45
CA GLU A 42 -2.63 11.82 -24.43
C GLU A 42 -3.28 12.23 -23.12
N ASP A 43 -3.83 11.23 -22.44
CA ASP A 43 -4.27 11.31 -21.05
C ASP A 43 -3.09 11.81 -20.20
N GLN A 44 -2.90 13.13 -20.15
CA GLN A 44 -2.16 13.79 -19.09
C GLN A 44 -3.01 13.70 -17.82
N VAL A 45 -3.10 12.48 -17.30
CA VAL A 45 -3.50 12.22 -15.93
C VAL A 45 -2.41 12.84 -15.08
N ILE A 46 -2.70 13.98 -14.47
CA ILE A 46 -1.89 14.56 -13.41
C ILE A 46 -1.64 13.41 -12.41
N GLU A 47 -0.39 12.97 -12.25
CA GLU A 47 0.00 11.97 -11.24
C GLU A 47 -0.20 12.61 -9.86
N VAL A 48 -1.45 12.63 -9.37
CA VAL A 48 -1.82 13.26 -8.10
C VAL A 48 -1.22 12.43 -6.96
N PHE A 49 0.01 12.80 -6.59
CA PHE A 49 0.92 12.30 -5.55
C PHE A 49 1.61 10.94 -5.79
N GLU A 50 2.85 10.98 -6.30
CA GLU A 50 3.80 9.91 -6.06
C GLU A 50 4.16 9.88 -4.57
N TYR A 51 3.60 8.93 -3.81
CA TYR A 51 3.78 8.81 -2.36
C TYR A 51 5.26 8.72 -1.91
N TRP A 52 6.11 8.09 -2.71
CA TRP A 52 7.55 8.00 -2.49
C TRP A 52 8.31 9.03 -3.34
N TYR A 53 7.78 10.25 -3.38
CA TYR A 53 8.23 11.34 -4.25
C TYR A 53 9.75 11.47 -4.27
N GLY A 54 10.37 11.22 -5.43
CA GLY A 54 11.81 11.30 -5.63
C GLY A 54 12.66 10.22 -4.95
N ILE A 55 12.14 9.52 -3.92
CA ILE A 55 12.87 8.47 -3.19
C ILE A 55 13.13 7.27 -4.09
N LYS A 56 12.11 6.84 -4.83
CA LYS A 56 12.21 5.73 -5.79
C LYS A 56 13.30 5.97 -6.81
N ASP A 57 13.29 7.14 -7.44
CA ASP A 57 14.22 7.48 -8.52
C ASP A 57 15.63 7.73 -7.99
N MET A 58 15.77 8.35 -6.82
CA MET A 58 17.06 8.51 -6.16
C MET A 58 17.69 7.14 -5.83
N LEU A 59 16.91 6.19 -5.29
CA LEU A 59 17.42 4.84 -4.99
C LEU A 59 17.82 4.10 -6.27
N LYS A 60 17.01 4.21 -7.34
CA LYS A 60 17.36 3.62 -8.64
C LYS A 60 18.63 4.23 -9.24
N LYS A 61 18.79 5.56 -9.18
CA LYS A 61 20.01 6.26 -9.61
C LYS A 61 21.26 5.79 -8.85
N LYS A 62 21.10 5.38 -7.58
CA LYS A 62 22.17 4.76 -6.78
C LYS A 62 22.36 3.26 -7.06
N GLY A 63 21.75 2.70 -8.11
CA GLY A 63 21.91 1.31 -8.52
C GLY A 63 21.01 0.32 -7.76
N CYS A 64 20.07 0.78 -6.93
CA CYS A 64 19.17 -0.12 -6.22
C CYS A 64 18.04 -0.61 -7.13
N LYS A 65 17.73 -1.92 -7.07
CA LYS A 65 16.48 -2.46 -7.61
C LYS A 65 15.33 -2.12 -6.65
N VAL A 66 14.44 -1.24 -7.08
CA VAL A 66 13.34 -0.73 -6.24
C VAL A 66 11.99 -1.16 -6.77
N ILE A 67 11.24 -1.87 -5.93
CA ILE A 67 9.82 -2.19 -6.16
C ILE A 67 8.93 -1.45 -5.17
N VAL A 68 7.76 -1.02 -5.64
CA VAL A 68 6.81 -0.19 -4.91
C VAL A 68 5.48 -0.96 -4.81
N ALA A 69 5.21 -1.48 -3.62
CA ALA A 69 4.03 -2.29 -3.34
C ALA A 69 2.85 -1.41 -2.93
N LYS A 70 1.70 -1.62 -3.57
CA LYS A 70 0.44 -0.94 -3.20
C LYS A 70 -0.49 -1.94 -2.51
N VAL A 71 -0.84 -1.68 -1.26
CA VAL A 71 -1.77 -2.52 -0.47
C VAL A 71 -3.07 -1.77 -0.18
N PRO A 72 -4.22 -2.42 0.07
CA PRO A 72 -5.47 -1.72 0.34
C PRO A 72 -5.36 -0.77 1.55
N PRO A 73 -5.78 0.51 1.46
CA PRO A 73 -5.48 1.54 2.45
C PRO A 73 -6.03 1.26 3.85
N PHE A 74 -7.25 0.72 3.94
CA PHE A 74 -7.98 0.56 5.19
C PHE A 74 -8.34 -0.89 5.54
N ALA A 75 -7.86 -1.85 4.74
CA ALA A 75 -8.02 -3.26 5.08
C ALA A 75 -7.20 -3.61 6.32
N THR A 76 -7.46 -4.77 6.91
CA THR A 76 -6.75 -5.19 8.12
C THR A 76 -5.25 -5.40 7.84
N ILE A 77 -4.44 -5.35 8.89
CA ILE A 77 -2.98 -5.60 8.83
C ILE A 77 -2.70 -6.96 8.18
N GLU A 78 -3.48 -7.99 8.50
CA GLU A 78 -3.36 -9.34 7.95
C GLU A 78 -3.61 -9.33 6.44
N THR A 79 -4.71 -8.74 6.00
CA THR A 79 -5.04 -8.63 4.56
C THR A 79 -3.97 -7.84 3.82
N ARG A 80 -3.51 -6.72 4.39
CA ARG A 80 -2.46 -5.90 3.79
C ARG A 80 -1.13 -6.64 3.71
N ALA A 81 -0.76 -7.40 4.75
CA ALA A 81 0.43 -8.23 4.78
C ALA A 81 0.37 -9.37 3.74
N GLN A 82 -0.79 -10.00 3.56
CA GLN A 82 -1.02 -11.02 2.53
C GLN A 82 -0.88 -10.44 1.12
N GLU A 83 -1.49 -9.28 0.85
CA GLU A 83 -1.36 -8.57 -0.41
C GLU A 83 0.09 -8.13 -0.67
N LEU A 84 0.81 -7.69 0.36
CA LEU A 84 2.23 -7.40 0.29
C LEU A 84 3.06 -8.64 -0.06
N ASN A 85 2.82 -9.76 0.62
CA ASN A 85 3.51 -11.03 0.38
C ASN A 85 3.31 -11.48 -1.07
N LYS A 86 2.06 -11.49 -1.54
CA LYS A 86 1.68 -11.81 -2.91
C LYS A 86 2.38 -10.89 -3.92
N PHE A 87 2.38 -9.58 -3.65
CA PHE A 87 3.04 -8.61 -4.51
C PHE A 87 4.55 -8.88 -4.61
N ILE A 88 5.22 -9.15 -3.49
CA ILE A 88 6.66 -9.45 -3.47
C ILE A 88 6.93 -10.70 -4.31
N THR A 89 6.27 -11.81 -4.01
CA THR A 89 6.45 -13.08 -4.73
C THR A 89 6.26 -12.92 -6.24
N GLN A 90 5.18 -12.25 -6.66
CA GLN A 90 4.90 -12.02 -8.09
C GLN A 90 5.96 -11.16 -8.79
N ASN A 91 6.53 -10.16 -8.12
CA ASN A 91 7.53 -9.29 -8.72
C ASN A 91 8.94 -9.90 -8.71
N LEU A 92 9.24 -10.81 -7.79
CA LEU A 92 10.52 -11.51 -7.77
C LEU A 92 10.67 -12.47 -8.95
N TYR A 93 9.60 -13.15 -9.37
CA TYR A 93 9.60 -13.97 -10.59
C TYR A 93 10.00 -13.16 -11.84
N LYS A 94 9.61 -11.88 -11.91
CA LYS A 94 9.97 -10.99 -13.03
C LYS A 94 11.44 -10.57 -13.00
N ILE A 95 12.08 -10.57 -11.83
CA ILE A 95 13.48 -10.17 -11.64
C ILE A 95 14.44 -11.34 -11.91
N LYS A 96 13.95 -12.59 -11.87
CA LYS A 96 14.66 -13.80 -12.31
C LYS A 96 14.13 -14.33 -13.66
N PRO A 97 14.47 -13.71 -14.81
CA PRO A 97 14.02 -14.23 -16.10
C PRO A 97 14.80 -15.47 -16.60
N ASN A 98 15.97 -15.80 -16.03
CA ASN A 98 16.93 -16.74 -16.64
C ASN A 98 17.20 -18.03 -15.83
N GLU A 99 16.28 -18.44 -14.97
CA GLU A 99 16.31 -19.79 -14.38
C GLU A 99 15.31 -20.69 -15.14
N THR A 100 15.39 -20.67 -16.48
CA THR A 100 14.74 -21.61 -17.40
C THR A 100 15.60 -22.86 -17.54
N ASP A 101 15.80 -23.59 -16.46
CA ASP A 101 16.00 -25.02 -16.55
C ASP A 101 14.86 -25.67 -15.78
N SER A 102 14.06 -26.43 -16.50
CA SER A 102 12.82 -27.08 -16.07
C SER A 102 13.04 -28.21 -15.04
N GLN A 103 14.10 -28.09 -14.23
CA GLN A 103 14.55 -29.02 -13.21
C GLN A 103 15.27 -28.31 -12.05
N ILE A 104 14.89 -27.06 -11.74
CA ILE A 104 15.29 -26.46 -10.47
C ILE A 104 14.42 -27.11 -9.39
N ASP A 105 15.01 -28.10 -8.75
CA ASP A 105 14.56 -28.62 -7.47
C ASP A 105 14.32 -27.42 -6.54
N THR A 106 13.04 -27.09 -6.30
CA THR A 106 12.62 -25.89 -5.56
C THR A 106 13.15 -25.86 -4.12
N THR A 107 13.77 -26.95 -3.68
CA THR A 107 14.49 -27.17 -2.43
C THR A 107 15.92 -26.60 -2.40
N THR A 108 16.55 -26.28 -3.54
CA THR A 108 17.97 -25.85 -3.58
C THR A 108 18.20 -24.39 -4.02
N ALA A 109 17.19 -23.72 -4.60
CA ALA A 109 17.34 -22.33 -5.00
C ALA A 109 17.38 -21.39 -3.78
N LYS A 110 18.54 -20.75 -3.55
CA LYS A 110 18.71 -19.80 -2.44
C LYS A 110 17.71 -18.64 -2.54
N PRO A 111 17.00 -18.30 -1.46
CA PRO A 111 16.01 -17.22 -1.47
C PRO A 111 16.64 -15.85 -1.74
N ILE A 112 15.91 -14.99 -2.43
CA ILE A 112 16.34 -13.62 -2.70
C ILE A 112 16.22 -12.79 -1.43
N LYS A 113 17.30 -12.17 -1.00
CA LYS A 113 17.28 -11.25 0.14
C LYS A 113 16.71 -9.90 -0.26
N ILE A 114 15.71 -9.43 0.48
CA ILE A 114 15.05 -8.14 0.25
C ILE A 114 15.14 -7.21 1.45
N ASN A 115 15.08 -5.90 1.21
CA ASN A 115 14.96 -4.89 2.24
C ASN A 115 13.59 -4.23 2.16
N LEU A 116 12.87 -4.21 3.27
CA LEU A 116 11.56 -3.57 3.37
C LEU A 116 11.74 -2.14 3.89
N ILE A 117 11.13 -1.19 3.20
CA ILE A 117 10.99 0.20 3.64
C ILE A 117 9.50 0.47 3.71
N ALA A 118 9.02 0.84 4.88
CA ALA A 118 7.62 0.98 5.18
C ALA A 118 7.34 2.28 5.91
N HIS A 119 6.22 2.92 5.57
CA HIS A 119 5.77 4.14 6.20
C HIS A 119 4.42 3.91 6.89
N SER A 120 4.21 4.57 8.04
CA SER A 120 2.95 4.52 8.79
C SER A 120 2.51 3.06 9.06
N MET A 121 1.25 2.71 8.79
CA MET A 121 0.70 1.36 8.96
C MET A 121 1.50 0.27 8.23
N GLY A 122 2.20 0.59 7.13
CA GLY A 122 3.03 -0.36 6.40
C GLY A 122 4.08 -1.06 7.25
N GLY A 123 4.55 -0.41 8.33
CA GLY A 123 5.51 -1.02 9.26
C GLY A 123 4.89 -2.19 10.04
N LEU A 124 3.61 -2.09 10.39
CA LEU A 124 2.87 -3.16 11.05
C LEU A 124 2.59 -4.31 10.07
N ASP A 125 2.22 -4.00 8.82
CA ASP A 125 2.04 -5.01 7.77
C ASP A 125 3.31 -5.85 7.57
N CYS A 126 4.47 -5.18 7.49
CA CYS A 126 5.76 -5.85 7.34
C CYS A 126 6.09 -6.73 8.55
N ARG A 127 5.81 -6.27 9.77
CA ARG A 127 6.03 -7.08 10.98
C ARG A 127 5.15 -8.32 11.00
N PHE A 128 3.88 -8.17 10.62
CA PHE A 128 2.96 -9.29 10.47
C PHE A 128 3.46 -10.28 9.41
N LEU A 129 3.85 -9.79 8.23
CA LEU A 129 4.41 -10.60 7.15
C LEU A 129 5.64 -11.38 7.62
N ILE A 130 6.58 -10.72 8.29
CA ILE A 130 7.81 -11.35 8.77
C ILE A 130 7.47 -12.48 9.76
N SER A 131 6.60 -12.20 10.74
CA SER A 131 6.32 -13.10 11.87
C SER A 131 5.35 -14.23 11.55
N LYS A 132 4.35 -14.01 10.69
CA LYS A 132 3.21 -14.95 10.52
C LYS A 132 3.07 -15.54 9.13
N LEU A 133 3.65 -14.93 8.10
CA LEU A 133 3.47 -15.40 6.73
C LEU A 133 4.65 -16.25 6.26
N GLU A 134 4.31 -17.31 5.54
CA GLU A 134 5.26 -18.08 4.75
C GLU A 134 5.72 -17.24 3.55
N LYS A 135 7.04 -17.23 3.33
CA LYS A 135 7.71 -16.42 2.31
C LYS A 135 8.27 -17.38 1.28
N HIS A 136 7.79 -17.30 0.04
CA HIS A 136 8.24 -18.19 -1.03
C HIS A 136 9.21 -17.46 -1.96
N GLY A 137 10.45 -17.98 -2.05
CA GLY A 137 11.48 -17.46 -2.93
C GLY A 137 12.22 -16.22 -2.41
N TYR A 138 11.96 -15.78 -1.17
CA TYR A 138 12.64 -14.62 -0.59
C TYR A 138 12.79 -14.67 0.93
N GLU A 139 13.78 -13.91 1.40
CA GLU A 139 14.05 -13.66 2.81
C GLU A 139 14.11 -12.15 3.06
N VAL A 140 13.59 -11.71 4.20
CA VAL A 140 13.68 -10.30 4.60
C VAL A 140 15.00 -10.10 5.33
N ALA A 141 15.90 -9.29 4.77
CA ALA A 141 17.18 -8.96 5.40
C ALA A 141 17.07 -7.79 6.38
N SER A 142 16.21 -6.81 6.07
CA SER A 142 15.94 -5.69 6.96
C SER A 142 14.53 -5.13 6.77
N LEU A 143 14.02 -4.50 7.83
CA LEU A 143 12.82 -3.69 7.82
C LEU A 143 13.15 -2.31 8.40
N THR A 144 12.98 -1.28 7.57
CA THR A 144 13.02 0.12 7.96
C THR A 144 11.61 0.67 8.04
N THR A 145 11.24 1.19 9.20
CA THR A 145 9.92 1.82 9.44
C THR A 145 10.05 3.32 9.64
N ILE A 146 9.15 4.08 9.04
CA ILE A 146 9.09 5.54 9.08
C ILE A 146 7.72 5.91 9.64
N SER A 147 7.68 6.58 10.78
CA SER A 147 6.45 7.05 11.43
C SER A 147 5.39 5.96 11.63
N SER A 148 5.82 4.71 11.84
CA SER A 148 4.92 3.57 12.05
C SER A 148 4.40 3.52 13.50
N PRO A 149 3.08 3.39 13.72
CA PRO A 149 2.49 3.40 15.06
C PRO A 149 2.67 2.04 15.75
N HIS A 150 3.92 1.66 16.04
CA HIS A 150 4.25 0.37 16.68
C HIS A 150 3.61 0.20 18.07
N ARG A 151 3.23 1.29 18.73
CA ARG A 151 2.52 1.29 20.02
C ARG A 151 1.07 1.77 19.90
N GLY A 152 0.57 1.91 18.68
CA GLY A 152 -0.74 2.50 18.39
C GLY A 152 -0.69 4.02 18.29
N THR A 153 -1.86 4.63 18.14
CA THR A 153 -2.04 6.08 18.07
C THR A 153 -3.32 6.50 18.77
N TYR A 154 -3.25 7.57 19.56
CA TYR A 154 -4.42 8.19 20.19
C TYR A 154 -5.48 8.62 19.18
N ALA A 155 -5.10 8.91 17.92
CA ALA A 155 -6.05 9.23 16.87
C ALA A 155 -7.01 8.07 16.57
N ALA A 156 -6.54 6.83 16.64
CA ALA A 156 -7.36 5.64 16.45
C ALA A 156 -8.30 5.40 17.63
N ASP A 157 -7.80 5.57 18.86
CA ASP A 157 -8.62 5.49 20.07
C ASP A 157 -9.72 6.58 20.09
N PHE A 158 -9.37 7.80 19.69
CA PHE A 158 -10.32 8.89 19.51
C PHE A 158 -11.38 8.53 18.44
N ALA A 159 -10.97 7.99 17.30
CA ALA A 159 -11.90 7.60 16.24
C ALA A 159 -12.91 6.56 16.74
N LEU A 160 -12.48 5.53 17.47
CA LEU A 160 -13.38 4.51 18.02
C LEU A 160 -14.35 5.06 19.07
N LYS A 161 -13.95 6.10 19.81
CA LYS A 161 -14.78 6.72 20.84
C LYS A 161 -15.89 7.60 20.26
N PHE A 162 -15.61 8.32 19.18
CA PHE A 162 -16.49 9.38 18.70
C PHE A 162 -17.22 9.06 17.39
N PHE A 163 -16.78 8.07 16.61
CA PHE A 163 -17.44 7.68 15.36
C PHE A 163 -18.26 6.39 15.53
N PRO A 164 -19.31 6.19 14.71
CA PRO A 164 -20.10 4.97 14.74
C PRO A 164 -19.24 3.74 14.45
N GLN A 165 -19.08 2.86 15.46
CA GLN A 165 -18.19 1.70 15.37
C GLN A 165 -18.57 0.73 14.24
N LEU A 166 -19.87 0.66 13.91
CA LEU A 166 -20.35 -0.14 12.79
C LEU A 166 -19.81 0.36 11.44
N LEU A 167 -19.76 1.69 11.25
CA LEU A 167 -19.21 2.30 10.04
C LEU A 167 -17.68 2.10 9.98
N LEU A 168 -16.99 2.32 11.11
CA LEU A 168 -15.55 2.08 11.19
C LEU A 168 -15.21 0.62 10.87
N SER A 169 -15.91 -0.35 11.46
CA SER A 169 -15.64 -1.77 11.21
C SER A 169 -15.93 -2.17 9.76
N ARG A 170 -16.94 -1.55 9.14
CA ARG A 170 -17.34 -1.87 7.76
C ARG A 170 -16.42 -1.26 6.71
N TYR A 171 -16.00 -0.02 6.89
CA TYR A 171 -15.27 0.74 5.86
C TYR A 171 -13.80 0.99 6.20
N PHE A 172 -13.46 1.01 7.49
CA PHE A 172 -12.13 1.33 8.01
C PHE A 172 -11.64 0.33 9.05
N PRO A 173 -11.68 -0.99 8.78
CA PRO A 173 -11.37 -2.01 9.79
C PRO A 173 -9.96 -1.88 10.36
N SER A 174 -9.01 -1.29 9.62
CA SER A 174 -7.67 -0.97 10.10
C SER A 174 -7.65 -0.03 11.31
N VAL A 175 -8.63 0.87 11.47
CA VAL A 175 -8.64 1.87 12.55
C VAL A 175 -8.59 1.19 13.91
N LYS A 176 -9.33 0.10 14.10
CA LYS A 176 -9.31 -0.66 15.35
C LYS A 176 -7.92 -1.25 15.64
N GLN A 177 -7.20 -1.70 14.61
CA GLN A 177 -5.87 -2.30 14.76
C GLN A 177 -4.75 -1.27 14.98
N LEU A 178 -5.08 0.02 14.89
CA LEU A 178 -4.14 1.12 15.15
C LEU A 178 -4.28 1.71 16.56
N THR A 179 -5.18 1.18 17.39
CA THR A 179 -5.32 1.62 18.79
C THR A 179 -4.11 1.26 19.62
N MET A 180 -3.93 1.96 20.74
CA MET A 180 -2.87 1.65 21.70
C MET A 180 -2.98 0.20 22.22
N SER A 181 -4.20 -0.25 22.55
CA SER A 181 -4.43 -1.60 23.08
C SER A 181 -4.09 -2.71 22.08
N GLU A 182 -4.57 -2.60 20.84
CA GLU A 182 -4.35 -3.63 19.83
C GLU A 182 -2.89 -3.67 19.38
N CYS A 183 -2.22 -2.53 19.23
CA CYS A 183 -0.80 -2.51 18.91
C CYS A 183 0.07 -3.09 20.03
N ASN A 184 -0.28 -2.84 21.31
CA ASN A 184 0.43 -3.46 22.43
C ASN A 184 0.24 -4.99 22.44
N ARG A 185 -0.99 -5.47 22.18
CA ARG A 185 -1.27 -6.90 22.01
C ARG A 185 -0.45 -7.51 20.86
N MET A 186 -0.44 -6.86 19.69
CA MET A 186 0.36 -7.30 18.55
C MET A 186 1.86 -7.33 18.85
N ASN A 187 2.39 -6.43 19.68
CA ASN A 187 3.80 -6.47 20.07
C ASN A 187 4.20 -7.73 20.85
N ILE A 188 3.25 -8.29 21.59
CA ILE A 188 3.44 -9.56 22.32
C ILE A 188 3.31 -10.74 21.34
N GLU A 189 2.32 -10.69 20.44
CA GLU A 189 2.03 -11.78 19.50
C GLU A 189 2.99 -11.88 18.30
N LEU A 190 3.64 -10.76 17.96
CA LEU A 190 4.56 -10.59 16.82
C LEU A 190 5.95 -10.19 17.31
N PRO A 191 6.70 -11.12 17.96
CA PRO A 191 8.06 -10.87 18.38
C PRO A 191 8.95 -10.61 17.15
N ASN A 192 10.01 -9.84 17.37
CA ASN A 192 10.97 -9.53 16.32
C ASN A 192 11.74 -10.79 15.91
N ASP A 193 11.85 -11.04 14.62
CA ASP A 193 12.72 -12.10 14.09
C ASP A 193 14.20 -11.67 14.27
N PRO A 194 15.02 -12.45 15.01
CA PRO A 194 16.41 -12.11 15.26
C PRO A 194 17.28 -12.05 13.99
N ASN A 195 16.83 -12.66 12.90
CA ASN A 195 17.54 -12.64 11.62
C ASN A 195 17.24 -11.40 10.77
N VAL A 196 16.26 -10.58 11.18
CA VAL A 196 15.85 -9.37 10.46
C VAL A 196 16.37 -8.12 11.16
N LYS A 197 17.15 -7.31 10.46
CA LYS A 197 17.61 -6.01 11.00
C LYS A 197 16.46 -5.00 11.03
N LEU A 198 16.18 -4.41 12.19
CA LEU A 198 15.09 -3.47 12.39
C LEU A 198 15.59 -2.04 12.58
N PHE A 199 15.03 -1.11 11.80
CA PHE A 199 15.30 0.33 11.91
C PHE A 199 13.99 1.10 12.05
N GLY A 200 13.96 2.08 12.96
CA GLY A 200 12.82 2.96 13.20
C GLY A 200 13.20 4.43 13.09
N LYS A 201 12.40 5.22 12.38
CA LYS A 201 12.52 6.68 12.31
C LYS A 201 11.17 7.31 12.65
N CYS A 202 11.19 8.31 13.52
CA CYS A 202 10.02 9.09 13.93
C CYS A 202 10.34 10.58 13.77
N GLY A 203 9.37 11.37 13.33
CA GLY A 203 9.44 12.83 13.34
C GLY A 203 8.78 13.38 14.60
N SER A 204 9.32 14.46 15.15
CA SER A 204 8.66 15.25 16.19
C SER A 204 8.44 16.66 15.64
N PHE A 205 7.21 17.17 15.76
CA PHE A 205 6.89 18.55 15.44
C PHE A 205 6.64 19.28 16.75
N GLY A 206 7.64 20.01 17.22
CA GLY A 206 7.48 20.94 18.35
C GLY A 206 6.97 22.28 17.83
N PHE A 207 5.97 22.84 18.49
CA PHE A 207 5.71 24.27 18.40
C PHE A 207 6.76 24.95 19.29
N ASN A 208 7.67 25.70 18.67
CA ASN A 208 8.60 26.58 19.40
C ASN A 208 7.84 27.78 19.98
#